data_AF-A0A9P6N732-F1
#
_entry.id   AF-A0A9P6N732-F1
#
_cell.length_a   1.000
_cell.length_b   1.000
_cell.length_c   1.000
_cell.angle_alpha   90.00
_cell.angle_beta   90.00
_cell.angle_gamma   90.00
#
_symmetry.space_group_name_H-M   'P 1'
#
loop_
_entity.id
_entity.type
_entity.pdbx_description
1 polymer ?
#
loop_
_entity_poly.entity_id
_entity_poly.type
_entity_poly.pdbx_seq_one_letter_code
_entity_poly.pdbx_strand_id
1 'polypeptide(L)'
;MPCRDILNEISPSALAAELSASAILINYWTKAVNNAVWMMLMLAVVVGLNFAPAHFYGEFEFWFASIKLVTILCLRILGIVLDLGGGPMHDRIGFRYWKNPGPFIEFLGIQGTAGRFLGFWPALIQATVSCVGTEITAITAGEAKNPKKALPSAIRKVTIRIWVFYILGTFVIGLIMQSNEPRLNLNSHDAASSPFVIAISNSGIKILPS
;
A
#
# COMPACT_ATOMS: atom_id res chain seq x y z
N MET A 1 -29.44 -12.80 -3.54
CA MET A 1 -29.86 -12.02 -2.36
C MET A 1 -28.82 -11.95 -1.24
N PRO A 2 -27.92 -12.94 -0.96
CA PRO A 2 -26.97 -12.83 0.17
C PRO A 2 -25.72 -11.94 -0.09
N CYS A 3 -25.46 -11.56 -1.36
CA CYS A 3 -24.29 -10.75 -1.73
C CYS A 3 -24.43 -9.27 -1.31
N ARG A 4 -25.67 -8.75 -1.21
CA ARG A 4 -25.93 -7.37 -0.75
C ARG A 4 -25.64 -7.20 0.73
N ASP A 5 -25.87 -8.22 1.55
CA ASP A 5 -25.75 -8.10 3.00
C ASP A 5 -24.27 -8.04 3.44
N ILE A 6 -23.40 -8.82 2.80
CA ILE A 6 -21.94 -8.81 3.07
C ILE A 6 -21.27 -7.54 2.51
N LEU A 7 -21.70 -7.07 1.33
CA LEU A 7 -21.25 -5.79 0.78
C LEU A 7 -21.66 -4.61 1.68
N ASN A 8 -22.82 -4.68 2.34
CA ASN A 8 -23.29 -3.64 3.26
C ASN A 8 -22.54 -3.62 4.61
N GLU A 9 -21.98 -4.75 5.08
CA GLU A 9 -21.19 -4.78 6.33
C GLU A 9 -19.71 -4.39 6.13
N ILE A 10 -19.13 -4.66 4.96
CA ILE A 10 -17.71 -4.40 4.67
C ILE A 10 -17.49 -3.02 4.01
N SER A 11 -18.47 -2.53 3.24
CA SER A 11 -18.37 -1.21 2.61
C SER A 11 -18.15 -0.04 3.58
N PRO A 12 -18.73 0.03 4.81
CA PRO A 12 -18.59 1.21 5.66
C PRO A 12 -17.16 1.36 6.18
N SER A 13 -16.51 0.26 6.55
CA SER A 13 -15.14 0.28 7.07
C SER A 13 -14.11 0.55 5.97
N ALA A 14 -14.32 -0.01 4.78
CA ALA A 14 -13.49 0.26 3.61
C ALA A 14 -13.62 1.72 3.15
N LEU A 15 -14.85 2.24 3.03
CA LEU A 15 -15.09 3.64 2.66
C LEU A 15 -14.51 4.61 3.71
N ALA A 16 -14.66 4.30 5.00
CA ALA A 16 -14.06 5.10 6.06
C ALA A 16 -12.52 5.12 5.98
N ALA A 17 -11.89 3.99 5.67
CA ALA A 17 -10.45 3.90 5.49
C ALA A 17 -9.98 4.69 4.25
N GLU A 18 -10.69 4.61 3.13
CA GLU A 18 -10.37 5.36 1.90
C GLU A 18 -10.53 6.87 2.08
N LEU A 19 -11.60 7.31 2.76
CA LEU A 19 -11.83 8.72 3.08
C LEU A 19 -10.74 9.26 4.01
N SER A 20 -10.36 8.51 5.05
CA SER A 20 -9.26 8.87 5.94
C SER A 20 -7.93 8.99 5.19
N ALA A 21 -7.61 8.00 4.33
CA ALA A 21 -6.41 8.01 3.51
C ALA A 21 -6.37 9.20 2.53
N SER A 22 -7.51 9.55 1.91
CA SER A 22 -7.60 10.70 1.00
C SER A 22 -7.34 12.02 1.71
N ALA A 23 -7.83 12.18 2.95
CA ALA A 23 -7.63 13.39 3.74
C ALA A 23 -6.15 13.54 4.17
N ILE A 24 -5.51 12.43 4.58
CA ILE A 24 -4.07 12.39 4.88
C ILE A 24 -3.24 12.76 3.63
N LEU A 25 -3.61 12.25 2.45
CA LEU A 25 -2.92 12.57 1.19
C LEU A 25 -2.99 14.06 0.83
N ILE A 26 -4.14 14.71 1.05
CA ILE A 26 -4.27 16.16 0.78
C ILE A 26 -3.49 16.97 1.82
N ASN A 27 -3.48 16.51 3.07
CA ASN A 27 -2.71 17.14 4.15
C ASN A 27 -1.20 17.16 3.87
N TYR A 28 -0.70 16.20 3.09
CA TYR A 28 0.69 16.18 2.63
C TYR A 28 1.06 17.46 1.84
N TRP A 29 0.14 17.99 1.02
CA TRP A 29 0.39 19.18 0.19
C TRP A 29 -0.09 20.49 0.82
N THR A 30 -1.09 20.44 1.70
CA THR A 30 -1.63 21.64 2.35
C THR A 30 -2.11 21.32 3.75
N LYS A 31 -1.37 21.83 4.74
CA LYS A 31 -1.74 21.77 6.18
C LYS A 31 -2.59 22.95 6.64
N ALA A 32 -2.93 23.87 5.73
CA ALA A 32 -3.67 25.10 6.06
C ALA A 32 -5.13 24.86 6.49
N VAL A 33 -5.70 23.68 6.17
CA VAL A 33 -7.12 23.35 6.41
C VAL A 33 -7.22 22.11 7.29
N ASN A 34 -8.17 22.11 8.22
CA ASN A 34 -8.44 20.99 9.13
C ASN A 34 -8.81 19.72 8.33
N ASN A 35 -8.24 18.58 8.72
CA ASN A 35 -8.45 17.27 8.10
C ASN A 35 -9.94 16.87 8.01
N ALA A 36 -10.75 17.30 9.00
CA ALA A 36 -12.19 17.04 9.01
C ALA A 36 -12.93 17.63 7.79
N VAL A 37 -12.47 18.79 7.29
CA VAL A 37 -13.07 19.45 6.13
C VAL A 37 -12.84 18.63 4.86
N TRP A 38 -11.62 18.09 4.69
CA TRP A 38 -11.29 17.23 3.56
C TRP A 38 -12.08 15.93 3.57
N MET A 39 -12.26 15.31 4.75
CA MET A 39 -13.09 14.12 4.90
C MET A 39 -14.55 14.37 4.52
N MET A 40 -15.14 15.49 4.99
CA MET A 40 -16.52 15.85 4.66
C MET A 40 -16.71 16.14 3.17
N LEU A 41 -15.74 16.80 2.53
CA LEU A 41 -15.76 17.08 1.11
C LEU A 41 -15.70 15.79 0.27
N MET A 42 -14.80 14.88 0.61
CA MET A 42 -14.69 13.59 -0.10
C MET A 42 -15.94 12.73 0.09
N LEU A 43 -16.53 12.74 1.28
CA LEU A 43 -17.81 12.08 1.53
C LEU A 43 -18.92 12.67 0.65
N ALA A 44 -19.00 14.01 0.53
CA ALA A 44 -19.99 14.66 -0.34
C ALA A 44 -19.82 14.26 -1.82
N VAL A 45 -18.59 14.10 -2.29
CA VAL A 45 -18.30 13.60 -3.65
C VAL A 45 -18.77 12.16 -3.82
N VAL A 46 -18.48 11.28 -2.87
CA VAL A 46 -18.92 9.87 -2.91
C VAL A 46 -20.45 9.78 -2.90
N VAL A 47 -21.12 10.58 -2.08
CA VAL A 47 -22.59 10.68 -2.05
C VAL A 47 -23.12 11.22 -3.37
N GLY A 48 -22.48 12.23 -3.96
CA GLY A 48 -22.83 12.75 -5.28
C GLY A 48 -22.71 11.71 -6.39
N LEU A 49 -21.62 10.93 -6.40
CA LEU A 49 -21.41 9.83 -7.35
C LEU A 49 -22.39 8.68 -7.15
N ASN A 50 -22.93 8.48 -5.94
CA ASN A 50 -23.99 7.48 -5.70
C ASN A 50 -25.30 7.80 -6.45
N PHE A 51 -25.53 9.06 -6.84
CA PHE A 51 -26.68 9.43 -7.68
C PHE A 51 -26.41 9.26 -9.19
N ALA A 52 -25.18 8.95 -9.60
CA ALA A 52 -24.82 8.79 -11.00
C ALA A 52 -25.20 7.40 -11.55
N PRO A 53 -25.44 7.27 -12.88
CA PRO A 53 -25.76 6.00 -13.50
C PRO A 53 -24.62 4.97 -13.35
N ALA A 54 -24.97 3.74 -12.98
CA ALA A 54 -24.01 2.65 -12.71
C ALA A 54 -23.07 2.31 -13.89
N HIS A 55 -23.44 2.65 -15.12
CA HIS A 55 -22.60 2.42 -16.30
C HIS A 55 -21.31 3.25 -16.28
N PHE A 56 -21.39 4.52 -15.84
CA PHE A 56 -20.21 5.38 -15.73
C PHE A 56 -19.25 4.88 -14.65
N TYR A 57 -19.79 4.34 -13.55
CA TYR A 57 -18.98 3.84 -12.44
C TYR A 57 -18.01 2.74 -12.89
N GLY A 58 -18.47 1.80 -13.71
CA GLY A 58 -17.64 0.69 -14.20
C GLY A 58 -16.48 1.13 -15.09
N GLU A 59 -16.67 2.16 -15.92
CA GLU A 59 -15.58 2.71 -16.74
C GLU A 59 -14.53 3.41 -15.88
N PHE A 60 -14.97 4.25 -14.92
CA PHE A 60 -14.04 4.93 -14.00
C PHE A 60 -13.25 3.93 -13.16
N GLU A 61 -13.90 2.89 -12.64
CA GLU A 61 -13.24 1.86 -11.84
C GLU A 61 -12.12 1.17 -12.63
N PHE A 62 -12.36 0.86 -13.91
CA PHE A 62 -11.32 0.29 -14.78
C PHE A 62 -10.12 1.23 -14.96
N TRP A 63 -10.37 2.52 -15.24
CA TRP A 63 -9.31 3.51 -15.38
C TRP A 63 -8.52 3.70 -14.08
N PHE A 64 -9.18 3.85 -12.93
CA PHE A 64 -8.52 4.00 -11.63
C PHE A 64 -7.72 2.75 -11.24
N ALA A 65 -8.25 1.55 -11.51
CA ALA A 65 -7.52 0.30 -11.30
C ALA A 65 -6.26 0.21 -12.19
N SER A 66 -6.34 0.67 -13.43
CA SER A 66 -5.20 0.69 -14.36
C SER A 66 -4.08 1.61 -13.88
N ILE A 67 -4.42 2.84 -13.44
CA ILE A 67 -3.46 3.81 -12.91
C ILE A 67 -2.78 3.25 -11.67
N LYS A 68 -3.55 2.64 -10.75
CA LYS A 68 -3.01 2.00 -9.54
C LYS A 68 -1.95 0.96 -9.90
N LEU A 69 -2.20 0.12 -10.90
CA LEU A 69 -1.26 -0.92 -11.33
C LEU A 69 0.00 -0.32 -11.96
N VAL A 70 -0.13 0.70 -12.81
CA VAL A 70 1.01 1.39 -13.43
C VAL A 70 1.88 2.05 -12.35
N THR A 71 1.29 2.77 -11.40
CA THR A 71 2.03 3.45 -10.32
C THR A 71 2.84 2.46 -9.47
N ILE A 72 2.26 1.31 -9.12
CA ILE A 72 2.93 0.28 -8.35
C ILE A 72 4.14 -0.31 -9.11
N LEU A 73 4.01 -0.52 -10.42
CA LEU A 73 5.10 -1.01 -11.27
C LEU A 73 6.21 0.05 -11.42
N CYS A 74 5.84 1.31 -11.67
CA CYS A 74 6.79 2.42 -11.76
C CYS A 74 7.61 2.58 -10.48
N LEU A 75 6.99 2.55 -9.30
CA LEU A 75 7.72 2.65 -8.02
C LEU A 75 8.66 1.45 -7.79
N ARG A 76 8.27 0.24 -8.20
CA ARG A 76 9.16 -0.93 -8.12
C ARG A 76 10.37 -0.82 -9.03
N ILE A 77 10.17 -0.42 -10.28
CA ILE A 77 11.26 -0.21 -11.23
C ILE A 77 12.18 0.91 -10.72
N LEU A 78 11.62 2.02 -10.25
CA LEU A 78 12.38 3.12 -9.66
C LEU A 78 13.25 2.65 -8.48
N GLY A 79 12.69 1.82 -7.58
CA GLY A 79 13.47 1.26 -6.47
C GLY A 79 14.65 0.41 -6.93
N ILE A 80 14.47 -0.41 -7.98
CA ILE A 80 15.57 -1.21 -8.55
C ILE A 80 16.63 -0.31 -9.20
N VAL A 81 16.21 0.75 -9.91
CA VAL A 81 17.12 1.72 -10.51
C VAL A 81 17.93 2.45 -9.45
N LEU A 82 17.30 2.84 -8.34
CA LEU A 82 17.98 3.47 -7.20
C LEU A 82 18.97 2.51 -6.52
N ASP A 83 18.63 1.24 -6.34
CA ASP A 83 19.53 0.24 -5.76
C ASP A 83 20.80 0.02 -6.60
N LEU A 84 20.65 0.07 -7.94
CA LEU A 84 21.76 -0.06 -8.89
C LEU A 84 22.60 1.22 -9.04
N GLY A 85 22.26 2.31 -8.35
CA GLY A 85 23.00 3.58 -8.37
C GLY A 85 22.53 4.56 -9.43
N GLY A 86 21.31 4.39 -9.98
CA GLY A 86 20.70 5.33 -10.93
C GLY A 86 20.18 6.63 -10.31
N GLY A 87 20.46 6.88 -9.03
CA GLY A 87 20.15 8.14 -8.36
C GLY A 87 21.18 9.24 -8.69
N PRO A 88 20.86 10.53 -8.50
CA PRO A 88 21.76 11.64 -8.79
C PRO A 88 23.07 11.60 -7.97
N MET A 89 23.07 10.92 -6.83
CA MET A 89 24.27 10.69 -6.01
C MET A 89 25.22 9.60 -6.57
N HIS A 90 24.82 8.86 -7.61
CA HIS A 90 25.58 7.76 -8.25
C HIS A 90 26.15 6.69 -7.31
N ASP A 91 25.69 6.64 -6.04
CA ASP A 91 26.13 5.63 -5.08
C ASP A 91 25.28 4.37 -5.25
N ARG A 92 25.96 3.23 -5.44
CA ARG A 92 25.32 1.92 -5.55
C ARG A 92 25.05 1.38 -4.16
N ILE A 93 23.77 1.23 -3.81
CA ILE A 93 23.36 0.68 -2.52
C ILE A 93 23.63 -0.83 -2.53
N GLY A 94 23.12 -1.57 -3.53
CA GLY A 94 23.45 -2.95 -3.84
C GLY A 94 23.62 -3.88 -2.63
N PHE A 95 22.69 -3.85 -1.67
CA PHE A 95 22.69 -4.57 -0.37
C PHE A 95 23.44 -3.94 0.83
N ARG A 96 23.86 -2.68 0.77
CA ARG A 96 24.52 -2.01 1.91
C ARG A 96 23.66 -2.06 3.18
N TYR A 97 22.36 -1.80 3.06
CA TYR A 97 21.42 -1.79 4.18
C TYR A 97 21.06 -3.18 4.74
N TRP A 98 21.25 -4.24 3.94
CA TRP A 98 21.15 -5.62 4.41
C TRP A 98 22.36 -6.07 5.23
N LYS A 99 23.52 -5.41 5.06
CA LYS A 99 24.73 -5.70 5.84
C LYS A 99 24.84 -4.83 7.09
N ASN A 100 24.58 -3.52 6.97
CA ASN A 100 24.62 -2.56 8.07
C ASN A 100 23.45 -1.56 7.89
N PRO A 101 22.47 -1.45 8.81
CA PRO A 101 22.32 -2.10 10.13
C PRO A 101 21.71 -3.52 10.12
N GLY A 102 21.36 -4.05 8.94
CA GLY A 102 20.73 -5.37 8.80
C GLY A 102 19.20 -5.30 8.69
N PRO A 103 18.54 -6.37 8.18
CA PRO A 103 17.10 -6.39 7.95
C PRO A 103 16.27 -6.49 9.24
N PHE A 104 16.85 -6.98 10.33
CA PHE A 104 16.19 -7.10 11.64
C PHE A 104 16.86 -6.18 12.65
N ILE A 105 16.27 -5.00 12.82
CA ILE A 105 16.69 -4.04 13.85
C ILE A 105 16.02 -4.32 15.18
N GLU A 106 16.64 -3.81 16.24
CA GLU A 106 16.12 -3.83 17.59
C GLU A 106 14.90 -2.89 17.68
N PHE A 107 13.74 -3.43 18.05
CA PHE A 107 12.49 -2.69 18.19
C PHE A 107 12.31 -2.19 19.63
N LEU A 108 11.79 -0.97 19.81
CA LEU A 108 11.57 -0.32 21.12
C LEU A 108 12.82 -0.12 22.00
N GLY A 109 14.04 -0.17 21.44
CA GLY A 109 15.27 0.00 22.22
C GLY A 109 15.63 -1.22 23.09
N ILE A 110 14.99 -2.36 22.87
CA ILE A 110 15.31 -3.62 23.54
C ILE A 110 16.43 -4.30 22.76
N GLN A 111 17.62 -4.42 23.36
CA GLN A 111 18.77 -5.02 22.70
C GLN A 111 18.65 -6.55 22.59
N GLY A 112 19.15 -7.12 21.48
CA GLY A 112 19.24 -8.57 21.27
C GLY A 112 18.06 -9.23 20.53
N THR A 113 18.00 -10.57 20.59
CA THR A 113 17.05 -11.40 19.82
C THR A 113 15.59 -11.09 20.13
N ALA A 114 15.29 -10.69 21.37
CA ALA A 114 13.94 -10.32 21.78
C ALA A 114 13.45 -9.04 21.08
N GLY A 115 14.29 -8.00 20.97
CA GLY A 115 13.95 -6.77 20.25
C GLY A 115 13.72 -6.99 18.76
N ARG A 116 14.49 -7.90 18.14
CA ARG A 116 14.30 -8.28 16.73
C ARG A 116 13.00 -9.06 16.51
N PHE A 117 12.64 -9.95 17.43
CA PHE A 117 11.36 -10.67 17.38
C PHE A 117 10.16 -9.72 17.55
N LEU A 118 10.28 -8.73 18.43
CA LEU A 118 9.27 -7.69 18.61
C LEU A 118 9.11 -6.78 17.40
N GLY A 119 10.12 -6.62 16.54
CA GLY A 119 9.96 -5.94 15.24
C GLY A 119 9.32 -6.83 14.17
N PHE A 120 9.62 -8.14 14.20
CA PHE A 120 9.02 -9.13 13.31
C PHE A 120 7.51 -9.31 13.55
N TRP A 121 7.09 -9.29 14.81
CA TRP A 121 5.69 -9.56 15.19
C TRP A 121 4.67 -8.53 14.62
N PRO A 122 4.88 -7.20 14.74
CA PRO A 122 4.06 -6.20 14.07
C PRO A 122 4.07 -6.34 12.55
N ALA A 123 5.23 -6.64 11.95
CA ALA A 123 5.32 -6.87 10.51
C ALA A 123 4.46 -8.07 10.05
N LEU A 124 4.42 -9.14 10.85
CA LEU A 124 3.57 -10.30 10.61
C LEU A 124 2.07 -9.95 10.74
N ILE A 125 1.70 -9.16 11.73
CA ILE A 125 0.31 -8.69 11.90
C ILE A 125 -0.12 -7.85 10.68
N GLN A 126 0.72 -6.91 10.24
CA GLN A 126 0.43 -6.06 9.07
C GLN A 126 0.38 -6.86 7.76
N ALA A 127 1.21 -7.89 7.62
CA ALA A 127 1.14 -8.82 6.50
C ALA A 127 -0.19 -9.60 6.50
N THR A 128 -0.71 -9.94 7.68
CA THR A 128 -2.00 -10.65 7.82
C THR A 128 -3.17 -9.76 7.42
N VAL A 129 -3.17 -8.49 7.85
CA VAL A 129 -4.19 -7.49 7.44
C VAL A 129 -4.20 -7.29 5.93
N SER A 130 -3.04 -7.40 5.26
CA SER A 130 -2.93 -7.28 3.81
C SER A 130 -3.59 -8.43 3.02
N CYS A 131 -3.84 -9.57 3.66
CA CYS A 131 -4.53 -10.70 3.03
C CYS A 131 -6.07 -10.59 3.10
N VAL A 132 -6.58 -9.67 3.92
CA VAL A 132 -8.01 -9.31 4.00
C VAL A 132 -8.40 -8.66 2.68
N GLY A 133 -9.41 -9.20 1.99
CA GLY A 133 -9.80 -8.80 0.63
C GLY A 133 -9.59 -9.87 -0.45
N THR A 134 -8.79 -10.91 -0.19
CA THR A 134 -8.75 -12.10 -1.07
C THR A 134 -10.08 -12.87 -1.07
N GLU A 135 -10.85 -12.74 0.01
CA GLU A 135 -12.19 -13.29 0.20
C GLU A 135 -13.21 -12.75 -0.82
N ILE A 136 -13.14 -11.47 -1.16
CA ILE A 136 -14.06 -10.84 -2.12
C ILE A 136 -13.89 -11.46 -3.50
N THR A 137 -12.63 -11.68 -3.91
CA THR A 137 -12.34 -12.32 -5.21
C THR A 137 -12.79 -13.78 -5.24
N ALA A 138 -12.77 -14.48 -4.10
CA ALA A 138 -13.31 -15.84 -3.99
C ALA A 138 -14.84 -15.85 -4.12
N ILE A 139 -15.54 -14.89 -3.52
CA ILE A 139 -17.01 -14.76 -3.62
C ILE A 139 -17.42 -14.46 -5.06
N THR A 140 -16.79 -13.49 -5.71
CA THR A 140 -17.08 -13.16 -7.13
C THR A 140 -16.80 -14.34 -8.07
N ALA A 141 -15.75 -15.12 -7.79
CA ALA A 141 -15.46 -16.34 -8.55
C ALA A 141 -16.51 -17.45 -8.33
N GLY A 142 -17.20 -17.44 -7.19
CA GLY A 142 -18.34 -18.32 -6.88
C GLY A 142 -19.58 -18.03 -7.73
N GLU A 143 -19.73 -16.80 -8.22
CA GLU A 143 -20.84 -16.38 -9.11
C GLU A 143 -20.56 -16.63 -10.60
N ALA A 144 -19.38 -17.15 -10.94
CA ALA A 144 -19.02 -17.47 -12.33
C ALA A 144 -19.82 -18.65 -12.89
N LYS A 145 -20.06 -18.67 -14.21
CA LYS A 145 -20.82 -19.73 -14.93
C LYS A 145 -20.38 -21.18 -14.61
N ASN A 146 -19.13 -21.41 -14.21
CA ASN A 146 -18.59 -22.72 -13.85
C ASN A 146 -17.74 -22.65 -12.56
N PRO A 147 -18.35 -22.56 -11.38
CA PRO A 147 -17.63 -22.26 -10.14
C PRO A 147 -16.68 -23.40 -9.74
N LYS A 148 -17.03 -24.67 -9.99
CA LYS A 148 -16.18 -25.84 -9.64
C LYS A 148 -14.77 -25.81 -10.25
N LYS A 149 -14.61 -25.23 -11.44
CA LYS A 149 -13.29 -25.08 -12.11
C LYS A 149 -12.76 -23.65 -12.02
N ALA A 150 -13.64 -22.66 -12.11
CA ALA A 150 -13.26 -21.25 -12.09
C ALA A 150 -12.75 -20.81 -10.72
N LEU A 151 -13.39 -21.26 -9.64
CA LEU A 151 -13.04 -20.88 -8.26
C LEU A 151 -11.60 -21.26 -7.88
N PRO A 152 -11.15 -22.53 -7.96
CA PRO A 152 -9.79 -22.88 -7.58
C PRO A 152 -8.73 -22.26 -8.50
N SER A 153 -9.04 -22.09 -9.79
CA SER A 153 -8.11 -21.46 -10.74
C SER A 153 -7.96 -19.96 -10.50
N ALA A 154 -9.07 -19.26 -10.26
CA ALA A 154 -9.08 -17.82 -10.00
C ALA A 154 -8.36 -17.49 -8.69
N ILE A 155 -8.66 -18.24 -7.61
CA ILE A 155 -7.98 -18.06 -6.32
C ILE A 155 -6.47 -18.22 -6.49
N ARG A 156 -6.00 -19.32 -7.09
CA ARG A 156 -4.56 -19.55 -7.26
C ARG A 156 -3.87 -18.45 -8.07
N LYS A 157 -4.50 -17.96 -9.13
CA LYS A 157 -3.96 -16.88 -9.98
C LYS A 157 -3.89 -15.54 -9.24
N VAL A 158 -4.90 -15.24 -8.43
CA VAL A 158 -4.96 -13.99 -7.65
C VAL A 158 -3.95 -14.04 -6.51
N THR A 159 -3.91 -15.16 -5.78
CA THR A 159 -2.96 -15.39 -4.69
C THR A 159 -1.52 -15.28 -5.19
N ILE A 160 -1.12 -16.02 -6.24
CA ILE A 160 0.27 -15.96 -6.72
C ILE A 160 0.67 -14.56 -7.18
N ARG A 161 -0.24 -13.82 -7.83
CA ARG A 161 -0.01 -12.45 -8.27
C ARG A 161 0.23 -11.51 -7.09
N ILE A 162 -0.62 -11.59 -6.06
CA ILE A 162 -0.48 -10.77 -4.85
C ILE A 162 0.84 -11.11 -4.15
N TRP A 163 1.14 -12.39 -3.93
CA TRP A 163 2.38 -12.84 -3.30
C TRP A 163 3.62 -12.33 -4.02
N VAL A 164 3.67 -12.42 -5.35
CA VAL A 164 4.80 -11.93 -6.15
C VAL A 164 4.97 -10.43 -5.97
N PHE A 165 3.90 -9.64 -6.05
CA PHE A 165 3.99 -8.19 -5.87
C PHE A 165 4.40 -7.80 -4.45
N TYR A 166 3.89 -8.47 -3.43
CA TYR A 166 4.23 -8.19 -2.04
C TYR A 166 5.69 -8.55 -1.73
N ILE A 167 6.15 -9.75 -2.06
CA ILE A 167 7.53 -10.19 -1.83
C ILE A 167 8.49 -9.27 -2.60
N LEU A 168 8.25 -9.04 -3.89
CA LEU A 168 9.10 -8.19 -4.71
C LEU A 168 9.11 -6.74 -4.19
N GLY A 169 7.96 -6.22 -3.76
CA GLY A 169 7.86 -4.89 -3.19
C GLY A 169 8.65 -4.73 -1.90
N THR A 170 8.43 -5.61 -0.92
CA THR A 170 9.13 -5.58 0.37
C THR A 170 10.63 -5.78 0.18
N PHE A 171 11.04 -6.65 -0.75
CA PHE A 171 12.44 -6.85 -1.09
C PHE A 171 13.09 -5.57 -1.63
N VAL A 172 12.46 -4.92 -2.62
CA VAL A 172 12.98 -3.66 -3.19
C VAL A 172 13.04 -2.55 -2.13
N ILE A 173 12.02 -2.43 -1.27
CA ILE A 173 12.02 -1.45 -0.16
C ILE A 173 13.18 -1.72 0.81
N GLY A 174 13.39 -2.98 1.18
CA GLY A 174 14.47 -3.36 2.09
C GLY A 174 15.87 -3.14 1.50
N LEU A 175 16.01 -3.03 0.17
CA LEU A 175 17.27 -2.69 -0.47
C LEU A 175 17.55 -1.19 -0.46
N ILE A 176 16.53 -0.36 -0.70
CA ILE A 176 16.71 1.10 -0.88
C ILE A 176 16.69 1.90 0.41
N MET A 177 16.24 1.31 1.53
CA MET A 177 15.98 2.05 2.76
C MET A 177 16.64 1.39 3.97
N GLN A 178 17.18 2.23 4.86
CA GLN A 178 17.70 1.78 6.15
C GLN A 178 16.56 1.41 7.09
N SER A 179 16.69 0.25 7.72
CA SER A 179 15.74 -0.23 8.73
C SER A 179 15.62 0.71 9.95
N ASN A 180 16.65 1.52 10.24
CA ASN A 180 16.75 2.40 11.41
C ASN A 180 16.33 3.87 11.14
N GLU A 181 15.60 4.14 10.05
CA GLU A 181 15.15 5.50 9.76
C GLU A 181 14.05 5.96 10.74
N PRO A 182 14.23 7.05 11.51
CA PRO A 182 13.22 7.53 12.47
C PRO A 182 11.89 7.94 11.80
N ARG A 183 11.92 8.20 10.50
CA ARG A 183 10.75 8.53 9.68
C ARG A 183 9.87 7.30 9.37
N LEU A 184 10.37 6.09 9.59
CA LEU A 184 9.61 4.83 9.52
C LEU A 184 8.79 4.60 10.81
N ASN A 185 8.04 5.61 11.23
CA ASN A 185 7.16 5.45 12.38
C ASN A 185 5.90 4.68 11.96
N LEU A 186 5.82 3.41 12.35
CA LEU A 186 4.64 2.54 12.15
C LEU A 186 3.34 3.10 12.75
N ASN A 187 3.46 4.05 13.70
CA ASN A 187 2.33 4.73 14.35
C ASN A 187 2.00 6.09 13.75
N SER A 188 2.79 6.58 12.79
CA SER A 188 2.51 7.86 12.14
C SER A 188 1.52 7.65 10.98
N HIS A 189 0.32 8.19 11.12
CA HIS A 189 -0.72 8.20 10.08
C HIS A 189 -0.46 9.28 9.01
N ASP A 190 0.80 9.49 8.61
CA ASP A 190 1.19 10.54 7.67
C ASP A 190 1.61 9.92 6.33
N ALA A 191 1.16 10.49 5.21
CA ALA A 191 1.50 10.00 3.87
C ALA A 191 3.01 10.10 3.58
N ALA A 192 3.69 11.03 4.26
CA ALA A 192 5.14 11.22 4.18
C ALA A 192 5.96 10.06 4.77
N SER A 193 5.35 9.18 5.57
CA SER A 193 6.02 8.05 6.21
C SER A 193 6.13 6.81 5.29
N SER A 194 5.65 6.92 4.04
CA SER A 194 5.76 5.84 3.06
C SER A 194 7.23 5.55 2.72
N PRO A 195 7.70 4.28 2.81
CA PRO A 195 9.07 3.90 2.52
C PRO A 195 9.58 4.34 1.13
N PHE A 196 8.73 4.27 0.11
CA PHE A 196 9.09 4.71 -1.24
C PHE A 196 9.25 6.23 -1.32
N VAL A 197 8.41 6.99 -0.61
CA VAL A 197 8.50 8.46 -0.59
C VAL A 197 9.75 8.89 0.16
N ILE A 198 10.05 8.26 1.31
CA ILE A 198 11.28 8.51 2.07
C ILE A 198 12.51 8.15 1.23
N ALA A 199 12.53 7.00 0.56
CA ALA A 199 13.65 6.59 -0.29
C ALA A 199 13.89 7.57 -1.44
N ILE A 200 12.82 8.05 -2.09
CA ILE A 200 12.91 9.06 -3.15
C ILE A 200 13.43 10.40 -2.60
N SER A 201 12.92 10.83 -1.43
CA SER A 201 13.38 12.05 -0.75
C SER A 201 14.87 11.96 -0.39
N ASN A 202 15.31 10.83 0.18
CA ASN A 202 16.71 10.57 0.51
C ASN A 202 17.61 10.51 -0.74
N SER A 203 17.07 10.04 -1.87
CA SER A 203 17.80 10.00 -3.14
C SER A 203 17.96 11.37 -3.83
N GLY A 204 17.30 12.42 -3.33
CA GLY A 204 17.47 13.79 -3.82
C GLY A 204 16.86 14.07 -5.21
N ILE A 205 15.88 13.28 -5.65
CA ILE A 205 15.19 13.50 -6.94
C ILE A 205 14.34 14.77 -6.84
N LYS A 206 14.80 15.83 -7.52
CA LYS A 206 14.27 17.22 -7.48
C LYS A 206 12.86 17.42 -8.07
N ILE A 207 12.23 16.37 -8.60
CA ILE A 207 10.98 16.45 -9.38
C ILE A 207 9.72 16.29 -8.52
N LEU A 208 9.83 15.87 -7.25
CA LEU A 208 8.70 15.72 -6.34
C LEU A 208 8.94 16.58 -5.09
N PRO A 209 7.91 17.27 -4.55
CA PRO A 209 8.09 18.15 -3.41
C PRO A 209 8.44 17.33 -2.18
N SER A 210 9.50 17.79 -1.53
CA SER A 210 10.03 17.34 -0.24
C SER A 210 9.22 17.85 0.93
#